data_AF-A0A2V7X8F3-F1
#
_entry.id   AF-A0A2V7X8F3-F1
#
_cell.length_a   1.000
_cell.length_b   1.000
_cell.length_c   1.000
_cell.angle_alpha   90.00
_cell.angle_beta   90.00
_cell.angle_gamma   90.00
#
_symmetry.space_group_name_H-M   'P 1'
#
loop_
_entity.id
_entity.type
_entity.pdbx_description
1 polymer ?
#
loop_
_entity_poly.entity_id
_entity_poly.type
_entity_poly.pdbx_seq_one_letter_code
_entity_poly.pdbx_strand_id
1 'polypeptide(L)'
;MSLDAYVRCSCIRDGKARKPHPFPDRFTWDESSAPSLTGDPDQAEWDAHDKWVQQACEHEGYLVSEFLGNITRIRNVREFVRGLQGNPGPKFPILLKKVVYDGTHTGDWVPANQTPELLKEVNLVLQSSDILTPGEQEFFEAMKRLCEASLATGNPIGF
;
A
#
# COMPACT_ATOMS: atom_id res chain seq x y z
N MET A 1 -13.20 10.09 7.51
CA MET A 1 -11.81 10.03 7.03
C MET A 1 -11.18 8.73 7.48
N SER A 2 -10.55 8.03 6.55
CA SER A 2 -9.95 6.71 6.74
C SER A 2 -8.51 6.68 6.23
N LEU A 3 -7.81 5.63 6.65
CA LEU A 3 -6.58 5.19 6.05
C LEU A 3 -6.88 3.89 5.30
N ASP A 4 -6.59 3.91 4.03
CA ASP A 4 -6.69 2.80 3.10
C ASP A 4 -5.29 2.53 2.55
N ALA A 5 -5.01 1.31 2.13
CA ALA A 5 -3.71 0.99 1.56
C ALA A 5 -3.83 -0.07 0.48
N TYR A 6 -2.92 -0.02 -0.48
CA TYR A 6 -2.96 -0.92 -1.62
C TYR A 6 -1.57 -1.27 -2.14
N VAL A 7 -1.49 -2.39 -2.86
CA VAL A 7 -0.34 -2.77 -3.68
C VAL A 7 -0.85 -3.05 -5.09
N ARG A 8 -0.25 -2.38 -6.08
CA ARG A 8 -0.61 -2.60 -7.48
C ARG A 8 -0.16 -3.99 -7.96
N CYS A 9 -0.90 -4.57 -8.89
CA CYS A 9 -0.43 -5.79 -9.57
C CYS A 9 0.73 -5.48 -10.53
N SER A 10 1.50 -6.50 -10.91
CA SER A 10 2.56 -6.37 -11.91
C SER A 10 2.10 -6.71 -13.33
N CYS A 11 0.83 -7.08 -13.54
CA CYS A 11 0.36 -7.68 -14.80
C CYS A 11 0.65 -6.81 -16.04
N ILE A 12 0.44 -5.51 -15.96
CA ILE A 12 0.71 -4.59 -17.09
C ILE A 12 2.21 -4.58 -17.40
N ARG A 13 3.06 -4.45 -16.38
CA ARG A 13 4.53 -4.47 -16.52
C ARG A 13 5.05 -5.79 -17.07
N ASP A 14 4.42 -6.90 -16.67
CA ASP A 14 4.77 -8.25 -17.10
C ASP A 14 4.19 -8.62 -18.49
N GLY A 15 3.56 -7.66 -19.19
CA GLY A 15 2.99 -7.89 -20.53
C GLY A 15 1.71 -8.73 -20.55
N LYS A 16 1.04 -8.88 -19.41
CA LYS A 16 -0.20 -9.68 -19.26
C LYS A 16 -1.48 -8.85 -19.47
N ALA A 17 -1.36 -7.64 -20.02
CA ALA A 17 -2.51 -6.82 -20.34
C ALA A 17 -3.35 -7.46 -21.46
N ARG A 18 -4.66 -7.60 -21.25
CA ARG A 18 -5.60 -8.22 -22.20
C ARG A 18 -5.79 -7.42 -23.48
N LYS A 19 -5.60 -6.11 -23.42
CA LYS A 19 -5.78 -5.17 -24.53
C LYS A 19 -4.62 -4.17 -24.57
N PRO A 20 -4.22 -3.67 -25.74
CA PRO A 20 -3.22 -2.62 -25.84
C PRO A 20 -3.72 -1.32 -25.18
N HIS A 21 -2.79 -0.52 -24.65
CA HIS A 21 -3.08 0.79 -24.08
C HIS A 21 -3.57 1.75 -25.19
N PRO A 22 -4.58 2.60 -24.93
CA PRO A 22 -5.13 3.53 -25.95
C PRO A 22 -4.11 4.56 -26.46
N PHE A 23 -3.10 4.89 -25.65
CA PHE A 23 -2.04 5.86 -25.96
C PHE A 23 -0.65 5.25 -25.69
N PRO A 24 -0.18 4.29 -26.50
CA PRO A 24 1.05 3.54 -26.19
C PRO A 24 2.28 4.43 -26.14
N ASP A 25 2.38 5.44 -27.01
CA ASP A 25 3.54 6.35 -27.09
C ASP A 25 3.62 7.34 -25.92
N ARG A 26 2.54 7.47 -25.14
CA ARG A 26 2.47 8.34 -23.96
C ARG A 26 2.48 7.56 -22.65
N PHE A 27 2.43 6.24 -22.71
CA PHE A 27 2.36 5.40 -21.53
C PHE A 27 3.69 5.41 -20.78
N THR A 28 3.64 5.67 -19.47
CA THR A 28 4.82 5.67 -18.59
C THR A 28 4.47 5.10 -17.22
N TRP A 29 5.49 4.95 -16.38
CA TRP A 29 5.36 4.66 -14.95
C TRP A 29 5.79 5.89 -14.16
N ASP A 30 5.03 6.24 -13.13
CA ASP A 30 5.40 7.31 -12.21
C ASP A 30 6.38 6.83 -11.11
N GLU A 31 6.74 7.72 -10.19
CA GLU A 31 7.66 7.44 -9.08
C GLU A 31 7.13 6.39 -8.10
N SER A 32 5.80 6.19 -8.06
CA SER A 32 5.12 5.16 -7.27
C SER A 32 4.98 3.83 -8.01
N SER A 33 5.59 3.70 -9.20
CA SER A 33 5.39 2.56 -10.10
C SER A 33 3.93 2.36 -10.52
N ALA A 34 3.14 3.43 -10.55
CA ALA A 34 1.79 3.42 -11.09
C ALA A 34 1.78 3.72 -12.60
N PRO A 35 0.88 3.08 -13.37
CA PRO A 35 0.61 3.47 -14.76
C PRO A 35 0.26 4.96 -14.83
N SER A 36 0.82 5.67 -15.82
CA SER A 36 0.59 7.10 -15.99
C SER A 36 0.75 7.52 -17.47
N LEU A 37 0.49 8.80 -17.75
CA LEU A 37 0.62 9.42 -19.06
C LEU A 37 1.64 10.56 -19.03
N THR A 38 2.51 10.63 -20.04
CA THR A 38 3.40 11.79 -20.24
C THR A 38 2.67 12.97 -20.89
N GLY A 39 3.22 14.17 -20.71
CA GLY A 39 2.73 15.41 -21.31
C GLY A 39 1.69 16.10 -20.44
N ASP A 40 0.70 16.74 -21.06
CA ASP A 40 -0.42 17.39 -20.40
C ASP A 40 -1.72 16.72 -20.89
N PRO A 41 -2.12 15.56 -20.33
CA PRO A 41 -3.28 14.82 -20.78
C PRO A 41 -4.57 15.55 -20.41
N ASP A 42 -5.52 15.58 -21.33
CA ASP A 42 -6.86 16.09 -21.03
C ASP A 42 -7.69 15.09 -20.21
N GLN A 43 -8.88 15.51 -19.76
CA GLN A 43 -9.76 14.66 -18.97
C GLN A 43 -10.19 13.39 -19.70
N ALA A 44 -10.43 13.46 -21.01
CA ALA A 44 -10.85 12.29 -21.79
C ALA A 44 -9.72 11.28 -21.93
N GLU A 45 -8.48 11.74 -22.03
CA GLU A 45 -7.30 10.89 -22.03
C GLU A 45 -7.10 10.20 -20.67
N TRP A 46 -7.27 10.92 -19.55
CA TRP A 46 -7.26 10.32 -18.22
C TRP A 46 -8.37 9.29 -18.04
N ASP A 47 -9.61 9.59 -18.44
CA ASP A 47 -10.73 8.66 -18.35
C ASP A 47 -10.47 7.38 -19.15
N ALA A 48 -9.90 7.50 -20.35
CA ALA A 48 -9.54 6.36 -21.19
C ALA A 48 -8.38 5.54 -20.61
N HIS A 49 -7.37 6.21 -20.03
CA HIS A 49 -6.26 5.56 -19.33
C HIS A 49 -6.75 4.78 -18.11
N ASP A 50 -7.50 5.41 -17.20
CA ASP A 50 -7.99 4.80 -15.97
C ASP A 50 -8.89 3.60 -16.27
N LYS A 51 -9.79 3.76 -17.24
CA LYS A 51 -10.64 2.66 -17.71
C LYS A 51 -9.81 1.51 -18.26
N TRP A 52 -8.74 1.80 -19.00
CA TRP A 52 -7.85 0.76 -19.49
C TRP A 52 -7.11 0.07 -18.33
N VAL A 53 -6.56 0.81 -17.36
CA VAL A 53 -5.85 0.24 -16.21
C VAL A 53 -6.75 -0.73 -15.44
N GLN A 54 -8.01 -0.34 -15.18
CA GLN A 54 -9.00 -1.18 -14.51
C GLN A 54 -9.36 -2.44 -15.31
N GLN A 55 -9.28 -2.40 -16.64
CA GLN A 55 -9.69 -3.53 -17.49
C GLN A 55 -8.51 -4.34 -18.05
N ALA A 56 -7.28 -3.89 -17.82
CA ALA A 56 -6.08 -4.48 -18.39
C ALA A 56 -5.86 -5.91 -17.90
N CYS A 57 -6.25 -6.24 -16.67
CA CYS A 57 -6.11 -7.57 -16.09
C CYS A 57 -7.25 -7.87 -15.11
N GLU A 58 -7.28 -9.10 -14.58
CA GLU A 58 -8.30 -9.54 -13.61
C GLU A 58 -8.19 -8.84 -12.25
N HIS A 59 -7.03 -8.28 -11.94
CA HIS A 59 -6.76 -7.60 -10.67
C HIS A 59 -7.24 -6.15 -10.65
N GLU A 60 -7.79 -5.63 -11.75
CA GLU A 60 -8.25 -4.23 -11.85
C GLU A 60 -7.18 -3.18 -11.47
N GLY A 61 -5.90 -3.55 -11.64
CA GLY A 61 -4.75 -2.73 -11.27
C GLY A 61 -4.20 -2.94 -9.86
N TYR A 62 -4.92 -3.64 -8.97
CA TYR A 62 -4.55 -3.82 -7.56
C TYR A 62 -4.44 -5.31 -7.20
N LEU A 63 -3.28 -5.74 -6.71
CA LEU A 63 -3.11 -7.11 -6.20
C LEU A 63 -3.77 -7.26 -4.82
N VAL A 64 -3.64 -6.25 -3.97
CA VAL A 64 -4.25 -6.16 -2.64
C VAL A 64 -4.72 -4.73 -2.41
N SER A 65 -5.90 -4.57 -1.81
CA SER A 65 -6.46 -3.30 -1.36
C SER A 65 -7.16 -3.53 -0.02
N GLU A 66 -6.79 -2.76 1.00
CA GLU A 66 -7.22 -2.98 2.38
C GLU A 66 -7.69 -1.67 3.02
N PHE A 67 -8.82 -1.74 3.71
CA PHE A 67 -9.24 -0.69 4.63
C PHE A 67 -8.53 -0.87 5.97
N LEU A 68 -7.58 0.01 6.30
CA LEU A 68 -6.79 -0.11 7.53
C LEU A 68 -7.54 0.45 8.75
N GLY A 69 -8.36 1.48 8.56
CA GLY A 69 -9.19 2.01 9.64
C GLY A 69 -9.61 3.45 9.48
N ASN A 70 -10.54 3.89 10.33
CA ASN A 70 -10.80 5.33 10.49
C ASN A 70 -9.74 6.00 11.36
N ILE A 71 -9.75 7.34 11.39
CA ILE A 71 -8.80 8.15 12.19
C ILE A 71 -8.69 7.71 13.66
N THR A 72 -9.79 7.26 14.28
CA THR A 72 -9.80 6.79 15.67
C THR A 72 -9.06 5.46 15.81
N ARG A 73 -9.31 4.50 14.91
CA ARG A 73 -8.59 3.22 14.87
C ARG A 73 -7.10 3.44 14.66
N ILE A 74 -6.70 4.28 13.70
CA ILE A 74 -5.28 4.53 13.43
C ILE A 74 -4.60 5.22 14.61
N ARG A 75 -5.27 6.16 15.29
CA ARG A 75 -4.76 6.74 16.54
C ARG A 75 -4.53 5.66 17.60
N ASN A 76 -5.49 4.76 17.82
CA ASN A 76 -5.38 3.71 18.82
C ASN A 76 -4.24 2.75 18.51
N VAL A 77 -4.14 2.29 17.25
CA VAL A 77 -3.03 1.44 16.79
C VAL A 77 -1.68 2.15 16.99
N ARG A 78 -1.57 3.44 16.68
CA ARG A 78 -0.34 4.21 16.93
C ARG A 78 0.06 4.22 18.39
N GLU A 79 -0.88 4.50 19.31
CA GLU A 79 -0.58 4.51 20.74
C GLU A 79 -0.22 3.11 21.25
N PHE A 80 -0.86 2.06 20.75
CA PHE A 80 -0.50 0.68 21.02
C PHE A 80 0.94 0.36 20.58
N VAL A 81 1.32 0.67 19.33
CA VAL A 81 2.67 0.45 18.81
C VAL A 81 3.73 1.24 19.60
N ARG A 82 3.40 2.46 20.05
CA ARG A 82 4.26 3.25 20.95
C ARG A 82 4.47 2.54 22.30
N GLY A 83 3.40 1.99 22.88
CA GLY A 83 3.47 1.21 24.12
C GLY A 83 4.39 -0.01 24.02
N LEU A 84 4.47 -0.64 22.84
CA LEU A 84 5.32 -1.82 22.62
C LEU A 84 6.82 -1.52 22.44
N GLN A 85 7.23 -0.26 22.24
CA GLN A 85 8.62 0.07 21.92
C GLN A 85 9.62 -0.42 22.99
N GLY A 86 9.26 -0.35 24.27
CA GLY A 86 10.17 -0.71 25.37
C GLY A 86 11.49 0.07 25.35
N ASN A 87 12.52 -0.44 26.03
CA ASN A 87 13.88 0.13 26.04
C ASN A 87 14.94 -0.96 25.77
N PRO A 88 16.00 -0.68 24.97
CA PRO A 88 16.30 0.57 24.23
C PRO A 88 15.87 0.55 22.74
N GLY A 89 15.57 1.73 22.19
CA GLY A 89 15.43 2.00 20.74
C GLY A 89 14.03 1.78 20.13
N PRO A 90 13.67 2.49 19.04
CA PRO A 90 12.36 2.31 18.41
C PRO A 90 12.33 0.98 17.65
N LYS A 91 11.57 0.00 18.17
CA LYS A 91 11.34 -1.29 17.51
C LYS A 91 10.51 -1.19 16.22
N PHE A 92 9.79 -0.07 16.04
CA PHE A 92 8.78 0.10 15.00
C PHE A 92 8.92 1.42 14.20
N PRO A 93 10.11 1.72 13.63
CA PRO A 93 10.35 2.99 12.95
C PRO A 93 9.49 3.20 11.70
N ILE A 94 9.19 2.17 10.90
CA ILE A 94 8.41 2.31 9.67
C ILE A 94 6.93 2.44 10.00
N LEU A 95 6.38 1.55 10.85
CA LEU A 95 4.99 1.62 11.28
C LEU A 95 4.66 3.02 11.81
N LEU A 96 5.46 3.55 12.73
CA LEU A 96 5.17 4.82 13.37
C LEU A 96 5.40 6.06 12.51
N LYS A 97 6.34 6.01 11.55
CA LYS A 97 6.73 7.19 10.76
C LYS A 97 6.15 7.21 9.36
N LYS A 98 5.65 6.08 8.86
CA LYS A 98 5.20 5.93 7.47
C LYS A 98 3.82 5.29 7.31
N VAL A 99 3.28 4.64 8.34
CA VAL A 99 1.98 3.95 8.23
C VAL A 99 0.93 4.55 9.15
N VAL A 100 1.25 4.76 10.43
CA VAL A 100 0.27 5.26 11.42
C VAL A 100 0.63 6.65 11.95
N TYR A 101 1.48 7.39 11.23
CA TYR A 101 1.89 8.74 11.63
C TYR A 101 0.71 9.73 11.57
N ASP A 102 -0.23 9.50 10.65
CA ASP A 102 -1.51 10.17 10.52
C ASP A 102 -2.61 9.12 10.26
N GLY A 103 -3.86 9.40 10.60
CA GLY A 103 -4.99 8.50 10.34
C GLY A 103 -5.73 8.76 9.04
N THR A 104 -5.29 9.75 8.25
CA THR A 104 -5.98 10.21 7.04
C THR A 104 -5.02 10.67 5.94
N HIS A 105 -3.78 10.17 5.92
CA HIS A 105 -2.83 10.53 4.86
C HIS A 105 -3.15 9.80 3.55
N THR A 106 -2.74 10.41 2.44
CA THR A 106 -2.91 9.86 1.09
C THR A 106 -1.85 10.44 0.16
N GLY A 107 -1.52 9.69 -0.90
CA GLY A 107 -0.56 10.07 -1.93
C GLY A 107 0.90 9.79 -1.55
N ASP A 108 1.15 9.20 -0.38
CA ASP A 108 2.47 8.71 0.04
C ASP A 108 2.56 7.18 -0.06
N TRP A 109 3.77 6.66 0.13
CA TRP A 109 4.02 5.24 -0.03
C TRP A 109 5.19 4.74 0.83
N VAL A 110 5.16 3.44 1.11
CA VAL A 110 6.33 2.68 1.57
C VAL A 110 6.99 2.04 0.35
N PRO A 111 8.23 2.44 0.01
CA PRO A 111 8.97 1.84 -1.10
C PRO A 111 9.20 0.34 -0.89
N ALA A 112 9.19 -0.43 -1.99
CA ALA A 112 9.36 -1.88 -1.94
C ALA A 112 10.66 -2.35 -1.25
N ASN A 113 11.72 -1.53 -1.29
CA ASN A 113 12.99 -1.83 -0.61
C ASN A 113 12.94 -1.64 0.93
N GLN A 114 11.90 -1.01 1.47
CA GLN A 114 11.64 -0.87 2.91
C GLN A 114 10.61 -1.88 3.42
N THR A 115 9.89 -2.55 2.52
CA THR A 115 8.88 -3.55 2.86
C THR A 115 9.43 -4.73 3.67
N PRO A 116 10.65 -5.27 3.43
CA PRO A 116 11.20 -6.34 4.27
C PRO A 116 11.33 -5.94 5.75
N GLU A 117 11.76 -4.71 6.01
CA GLU A 117 11.86 -4.15 7.37
C GLU A 117 10.47 -3.92 7.97
N LEU A 118 9.52 -3.39 7.20
CA LEU A 118 8.15 -3.21 7.66
C LEU A 118 7.50 -4.55 8.02
N LEU A 119 7.70 -5.59 7.23
CA LEU A 119 7.17 -6.92 7.52
C LEU A 119 7.76 -7.50 8.81
N LYS A 120 9.03 -7.23 9.13
CA LYS A 120 9.63 -7.61 10.42
C LYS A 120 8.93 -6.91 11.58
N GLU A 121 8.65 -5.61 11.44
CA GLU A 121 7.90 -4.84 12.44
C GLU A 121 6.49 -5.40 12.66
N VAL A 122 5.75 -5.66 11.57
CA VAL A 122 4.40 -6.24 11.62
C VAL A 122 4.41 -7.62 12.28
N ASN A 123 5.33 -8.50 11.88
CA ASN A 123 5.43 -9.84 12.45
C ASN A 123 5.82 -9.82 13.93
N LEU A 124 6.65 -8.87 14.36
CA LEU A 124 7.00 -8.72 15.77
C LEU A 124 5.77 -8.35 16.62
N VAL A 125 4.86 -7.53 16.09
CA VAL A 125 3.59 -7.23 16.75
C VAL A 125 2.66 -8.45 16.76
N LEU A 126 2.52 -9.15 15.63
CA LEU A 126 1.68 -10.34 15.52
C LEU A 126 2.14 -11.51 16.42
N GLN A 127 3.45 -11.61 16.70
CA GLN A 127 3.98 -12.57 17.67
C GLN A 127 3.48 -12.32 19.10
N SER A 128 3.01 -11.10 19.39
CA SER A 128 2.38 -10.73 20.66
C SER A 128 0.85 -10.86 20.57
N SER A 129 0.33 -11.88 19.88
CA SER A 129 -1.11 -12.03 19.57
C SER A 129 -2.01 -12.00 20.81
N ASP A 130 -1.51 -12.47 21.95
CA ASP A 130 -2.29 -12.63 23.18
C ASP A 130 -2.73 -11.30 23.81
N ILE A 131 -2.09 -10.18 23.40
CA ILE A 131 -2.42 -8.83 23.88
C ILE A 131 -3.11 -7.98 22.82
N LEU A 132 -3.34 -8.51 21.62
CA LEU A 132 -4.02 -7.79 20.55
C LEU A 132 -5.53 -7.85 20.74
N THR A 133 -6.17 -6.70 20.64
CA THR A 133 -7.61 -6.65 20.39
C THR A 133 -7.92 -7.20 18.98
N PRO A 134 -9.14 -7.69 18.70
CA PRO A 134 -9.50 -8.13 17.36
C PRO A 134 -9.24 -7.07 16.28
N GLY A 135 -9.51 -5.79 16.60
CA GLY A 135 -9.26 -4.68 15.68
C GLY A 135 -7.77 -4.40 15.44
N GLU A 136 -6.89 -4.61 16.40
CA GLU A 136 -5.44 -4.51 16.17
C GLU A 136 -4.94 -5.71 15.36
N GLN A 137 -5.41 -6.91 15.68
CA GLN A 137 -5.04 -8.13 14.94
C GLN A 137 -5.42 -8.01 13.46
N GLU A 138 -6.65 -7.59 13.15
CA GLU A 138 -7.09 -7.34 11.78
C GLU A 138 -6.21 -6.31 11.05
N PHE A 139 -5.80 -5.23 11.74
CA PHE A 139 -4.95 -4.20 11.16
C PHE A 139 -3.57 -4.78 10.77
N PHE A 140 -2.94 -5.52 11.69
CA PHE A 140 -1.61 -6.07 11.43
C PHE A 140 -1.64 -7.23 10.42
N GLU A 141 -2.71 -8.01 10.37
CA GLU A 141 -2.90 -9.01 9.31
C GLU A 141 -3.11 -8.36 7.94
N ALA A 142 -3.83 -7.24 7.86
CA ALA A 142 -3.95 -6.45 6.62
C ALA A 142 -2.59 -5.89 6.18
N MET A 143 -1.83 -5.31 7.11
CA MET A 143 -0.47 -4.83 6.84
C MET A 143 0.47 -5.95 6.39
N LYS A 144 0.33 -7.15 6.96
CA LYS A 144 1.09 -8.32 6.54
C LYS A 144 0.79 -8.70 5.09
N ARG A 145 -0.50 -8.77 4.71
CA ARG A 145 -0.91 -9.06 3.31
C ARG A 145 -0.37 -8.01 2.33
N LEU A 146 -0.42 -6.73 2.70
CA LEU A 146 0.18 -5.64 1.90
C LEU A 146 1.69 -5.81 1.75
N CYS A 147 2.40 -6.14 2.83
CA CYS A 147 3.84 -6.40 2.76
C CYS A 147 4.17 -7.59 1.86
N GLU A 148 3.47 -8.71 2.02
CA GLU A 148 3.68 -9.91 1.20
C GLU A 148 3.40 -9.62 -0.29
N ALA A 149 2.34 -8.88 -0.60
CA ALA A 149 2.04 -8.44 -1.96
C ALA A 149 3.12 -7.52 -2.54
N SER A 150 3.61 -6.56 -1.74
CA SER A 150 4.67 -5.64 -2.15
C SER A 150 5.98 -6.39 -2.42
N LEU A 151 6.34 -7.37 -1.57
CA LEU A 151 7.51 -8.23 -1.79
C LEU A 151 7.36 -9.12 -3.03
N ALA A 152 6.17 -9.69 -3.26
CA ALA A 152 5.91 -10.56 -4.40
C ALA A 152 5.96 -9.82 -5.75
N THR A 153 5.56 -8.55 -5.75
CA THR A 153 5.46 -7.73 -6.98
C THR A 153 6.63 -6.79 -7.18
N GLY A 154 7.38 -6.47 -6.12
CA GLY A 154 8.34 -5.36 -6.13
C GLY A 154 7.69 -3.98 -6.22
N ASN A 155 6.37 -3.86 -6.09
CA ASN A 155 5.65 -2.58 -6.09
C ASN A 155 5.58 -2.00 -4.67
N PRO A 156 5.53 -0.66 -4.51
CA PRO A 156 5.36 -0.05 -3.20
C PRO A 156 3.98 -0.30 -2.61
N ILE A 157 3.84 -0.05 -1.30
CA ILE A 157 2.55 0.04 -0.62
C ILE A 157 2.11 1.51 -0.68
N GLY A 158 1.02 1.81 -1.37
CA GLY A 158 0.44 3.16 -1.47
C GLY A 158 -0.68 3.38 -0.46
N PHE A 159 -0.90 4.63 -0.08
CA PHE A 159 -1.96 5.12 0.82
C PHE A 159 -2.75 6.27 0.19
#